data_AF-A0A4S8MDQ9-F1
#
_entry.id   AF-A0A4S8MDQ9-F1
#
_cell.length_a   1.000
_cell.length_b   1.000
_cell.length_c   1.000
_cell.angle_alpha   90.00
_cell.angle_beta   90.00
_cell.angle_gamma   90.00
#
_symmetry.space_group_name_H-M   'P 1'
#
loop_
_entity.id
_entity.type
_entity.pdbx_description
1 polymer ?
#
loop_
_entity_poly.entity_id
_entity_poly.type
_entity_poly.pdbx_seq_one_letter_code
_entity_poly.pdbx_strand_id
1 'polypeptide(L)'
;LGIKFHSSDTLQGKLIQACKANSLSPKKMIRAIDTCWNTMSDVIDHALYLRLPLDRVLSMTKYSKTDKGCKDLSHLKLSPEEWDLLIELQPMLKWFKKVTEHFSKSNCPLLFEVIPYIDSLTNKLERVVNDFTKAPIIRAATAKSRAVLNKYYGKTDIMYHMCMRCSRE
;
A
#
# COMPACT_ATOMS: atom_id res chain seq x y z
N LEU A 1 7.70 -10.24 -2.74
CA LEU A 1 8.94 -9.46 -2.48
C LEU A 1 9.16 -9.14 -1.00
N GLY A 2 8.32 -8.30 -0.37
CA GLY A 2 8.53 -7.78 1.00
C GLY A 2 8.76 -8.87 2.07
N ILE A 3 7.93 -9.91 2.09
CA ILE A 3 8.10 -11.07 3.00
C ILE A 3 9.50 -11.69 2.87
N LYS A 4 9.95 -11.94 1.63
CA LYS A 4 11.21 -12.66 1.38
C LYS A 4 12.44 -11.89 1.87
N PHE A 5 12.47 -10.59 1.60
CA PHE A 5 13.56 -9.72 2.07
C PHE A 5 13.47 -9.50 3.58
N HIS A 6 12.28 -9.28 4.12
CA HIS A 6 12.09 -9.10 5.57
C HIS A 6 12.59 -10.30 6.38
N SER A 7 12.29 -11.53 5.95
CA SER A 7 12.66 -12.75 6.66
C SER A 7 14.13 -13.19 6.51
N SER A 8 14.99 -12.41 5.84
CA SER A 8 16.37 -12.82 5.55
C SER A 8 17.36 -11.69 5.81
N ASP A 9 18.11 -11.81 6.90
CA ASP A 9 19.14 -10.82 7.28
C ASP A 9 20.23 -10.66 6.22
N THR A 10 20.59 -11.76 5.54
CA THR A 10 21.56 -11.72 4.44
C THR A 10 21.04 -10.91 3.25
N LEU A 11 19.76 -11.02 2.89
CA LEU A 11 19.14 -10.20 1.84
C LEU A 11 19.03 -8.73 2.28
N GLN A 12 18.68 -8.47 3.53
CA GLN A 12 18.63 -7.10 4.07
C GLN A 12 20.01 -6.44 4.08
N GLY A 13 21.05 -7.17 4.48
CA GLY A 13 22.43 -6.68 4.47
C GLY A 13 22.89 -6.31 3.06
N LYS A 14 22.60 -7.17 2.07
CA LYS A 14 22.88 -6.88 0.65
C LYS A 14 22.09 -5.70 0.13
N LEU A 15 20.82 -5.57 0.52
CA LEU A 15 19.98 -4.44 0.15
C LEU A 15 20.54 -3.13 0.71
N ILE A 16 20.98 -3.12 1.98
CA ILE A 16 21.65 -1.97 2.61
C ILE A 16 22.93 -1.61 1.87
N GLN A 17 23.76 -2.60 1.50
CA GLN A 17 24.96 -2.37 0.71
C GLN A 17 24.62 -1.79 -0.67
N ALA A 18 23.57 -2.31 -1.32
CA ALA A 18 23.08 -1.78 -2.59
C ALA A 18 22.52 -0.35 -2.46
N CYS A 19 21.92 0.02 -1.32
CA CYS A 19 21.52 1.41 -1.04
C CYS A 19 22.74 2.33 -1.03
N LYS A 20 23.78 1.98 -0.29
CA LYS A 20 25.04 2.75 -0.22
C LYS A 20 25.68 2.91 -1.59
N ALA A 21 25.69 1.85 -2.39
CA ALA A 21 26.23 1.86 -3.76
C ALA A 21 25.35 2.61 -4.78
N ASN A 22 24.15 3.06 -4.39
CA ASN A 22 23.28 3.93 -5.18
C ASN A 22 23.14 5.32 -4.52
N SER A 23 24.00 5.66 -3.55
CA SER A 23 23.94 6.92 -2.79
C SER A 23 22.60 7.18 -2.10
N LEU A 24 21.86 6.12 -1.75
CA LEU A 24 20.60 6.20 -1.02
C LEU A 24 20.81 5.94 0.48
N SER A 25 19.99 6.59 1.30
CA SER A 25 19.96 6.31 2.74
C SER A 25 19.58 4.83 2.95
N PRO A 26 20.35 4.06 3.76
CA PRO A 26 20.05 2.67 4.00
C PRO A 26 18.66 2.46 4.58
N LYS A 27 17.81 1.73 3.86
CA LYS A 27 16.52 1.26 4.37
C LYS A 27 16.37 -0.24 4.18
N LYS A 28 15.63 -0.86 5.10
CA LYS A 28 15.25 -2.26 5.02
C LYS A 28 13.90 -2.40 4.32
N MET A 29 13.69 -3.51 3.63
CA MET A 29 12.35 -3.90 3.22
C MET A 29 11.55 -4.33 4.44
N ILE A 30 10.29 -3.92 4.48
CA ILE A 30 9.33 -4.33 5.51
C ILE A 30 8.39 -5.40 4.95
N ARG A 31 7.74 -6.12 5.86
CA ARG A 31 6.70 -7.09 5.55
C ARG A 31 5.33 -6.49 5.86
N ALA A 32 4.34 -6.84 5.05
CA ALA A 32 2.94 -6.61 5.36
C ALA A 32 2.49 -7.50 6.54
N ILE A 33 1.81 -6.89 7.49
CA ILE A 33 1.18 -7.57 8.62
C ILE A 33 -0.26 -7.85 8.21
N ASP A 34 -0.64 -9.13 8.17
CA ASP A 34 -1.93 -9.56 7.62
C ASP A 34 -3.12 -8.98 8.40
N THR A 35 -2.96 -8.79 9.71
CA THR A 35 -3.96 -8.18 10.60
C THR A 35 -3.98 -6.65 10.55
N CYS A 36 -3.01 -6.00 9.88
CA CYS A 36 -2.91 -4.55 9.79
C CYS A 36 -2.84 -4.12 8.32
N TRP A 37 -4.00 -3.92 7.72
CA TRP A 37 -4.15 -3.62 6.29
C TRP A 37 -3.43 -2.34 5.83
N ASN A 38 -3.11 -1.44 6.77
CA ASN A 38 -2.33 -0.22 6.49
C ASN A 38 -0.87 -0.51 6.14
N THR A 39 -0.30 -1.62 6.60
CA THR A 39 1.12 -1.94 6.39
C THR A 39 1.47 -2.22 4.93
N MET A 40 0.51 -2.63 4.10
CA MET A 40 0.74 -2.77 2.65
C MET A 40 1.12 -1.45 1.99
N SER A 41 0.53 -0.32 2.43
CA SER A 41 0.92 1.00 1.93
C SER A 41 2.39 1.29 2.24
N ASP A 42 2.86 0.91 3.43
CA ASP A 42 4.25 1.13 3.84
C ASP A 42 5.23 0.21 3.08
N VAL A 43 4.81 -1.02 2.79
CA VAL A 43 5.60 -1.97 1.99
C VAL A 43 5.82 -1.41 0.60
N ILE A 44 4.78 -0.83 -0.01
CA ILE A 44 4.86 -0.22 -1.34
C ILE A 44 5.74 1.04 -1.30
N ASP A 45 5.60 1.89 -0.28
CA ASP A 45 6.49 3.06 -0.10
C ASP A 45 7.96 2.64 -0.01
N HIS A 46 8.27 1.60 0.76
CA HIS A 46 9.61 1.06 0.88
C HIS A 46 10.09 0.46 -0.45
N ALA A 47 9.25 -0.33 -1.13
CA ALA A 47 9.61 -0.94 -2.41
C ALA A 47 9.94 0.12 -3.47
N LEU A 48 9.12 1.16 -3.60
CA LEU A 48 9.34 2.26 -4.55
C LEU A 48 10.62 3.04 -4.21
N TYR A 49 10.86 3.35 -2.94
CA TYR A 49 12.11 3.99 -2.50
C TYR A 49 13.35 3.13 -2.81
N LEU A 50 13.21 1.80 -2.68
CA LEU A 50 14.29 0.84 -2.83
C LEU A 50 14.38 0.22 -4.23
N ARG A 51 13.66 0.74 -5.23
CA ARG A 51 13.58 0.15 -6.58
C ARG A 51 14.96 -0.18 -7.16
N LEU A 52 15.85 0.82 -7.25
CA LEU A 52 17.21 0.64 -7.80
C LEU A 52 18.06 -0.35 -6.97
N PRO A 53 18.14 -0.25 -5.63
CA PRO A 53 18.78 -1.28 -4.81
C PRO A 53 18.20 -2.69 -4.98
N LEU A 54 16.88 -2.83 -5.06
CA LEU A 54 16.19 -4.12 -5.22
C LEU A 54 16.52 -4.76 -6.56
N ASP A 55 16.44 -3.99 -7.64
CA ASP A 55 16.80 -4.47 -8.99
C ASP A 55 18.26 -4.92 -9.05
N ARG A 56 19.16 -4.18 -8.40
CA ARG A 56 20.59 -4.56 -8.30
C ARG A 56 20.78 -5.87 -7.55
N VAL A 57 20.13 -6.04 -6.39
CA VAL A 57 20.26 -7.29 -5.60
C VAL A 57 19.67 -8.48 -6.36
N LEU A 58 18.48 -8.32 -6.94
CA LEU A 58 17.80 -9.40 -7.67
C LEU A 58 18.50 -9.76 -8.99
N SER A 59 19.30 -8.86 -9.56
CA SER A 59 20.08 -9.11 -10.77
C SER A 59 21.47 -9.70 -10.49
N MET A 60 21.84 -9.97 -9.23
CA MET A 60 23.10 -10.65 -8.92
C MET A 60 23.08 -12.10 -9.40
N THR A 61 24.20 -12.57 -9.98
CA THR A 61 24.33 -13.94 -10.54
C THR A 61 23.97 -15.05 -9.54
N LYS A 62 24.25 -14.85 -8.24
CA LYS A 62 23.91 -15.77 -7.14
C LYS A 62 22.40 -16.00 -6.94
N TYR A 63 21.55 -15.15 -7.51
CA TYR A 63 20.09 -15.25 -7.43
C TYR A 63 19.44 -15.54 -8.78
N SER A 64 20.25 -15.78 -9.81
CA SER A 64 19.84 -16.23 -11.14
C SER A 64 19.86 -17.77 -11.22
N LYS A 65 19.05 -18.33 -12.14
CA LYS A 65 18.83 -19.78 -12.33
C LYS A 65 20.05 -20.58 -12.82
N THR A 66 21.22 -19.98 -12.89
CA THR A 66 22.34 -20.49 -13.69
C THR A 66 23.33 -21.38 -12.93
N ASP A 67 23.29 -21.48 -11.59
CA ASP A 67 24.37 -22.17 -10.87
C ASP A 67 23.93 -23.09 -9.71
N LYS A 68 24.63 -24.21 -9.51
CA LYS A 68 24.32 -25.21 -8.49
C LYS A 68 24.58 -24.62 -7.09
N GLY A 69 23.54 -24.57 -6.25
CA GLY A 69 23.59 -23.98 -4.90
C GLY A 69 23.11 -22.53 -4.80
N CYS A 70 22.65 -21.93 -5.90
CA CYS A 70 22.03 -20.61 -5.90
C CYS A 70 20.54 -20.66 -5.54
N LYS A 71 20.05 -19.64 -4.82
CA LYS A 71 18.63 -19.50 -4.48
C LYS A 71 17.98 -18.63 -5.55
N ASP A 72 17.16 -19.22 -6.40
CA ASP A 72 16.47 -18.46 -7.45
C ASP A 72 15.49 -17.44 -6.84
N LEU A 73 15.76 -16.15 -7.08
CA LEU A 73 14.88 -15.04 -6.70
C LEU A 73 14.44 -14.23 -7.93
N SER A 74 14.72 -14.71 -9.14
CA SER A 74 14.39 -14.00 -10.39
C SER A 74 12.89 -13.71 -10.52
N HIS A 75 12.05 -14.64 -10.06
CA HIS A 75 10.59 -14.48 -10.02
C HIS A 75 10.08 -13.34 -9.11
N LEU A 76 10.94 -12.77 -8.25
CA LEU A 76 10.58 -11.62 -7.42
C LEU A 76 10.90 -10.28 -8.07
N LYS A 77 11.59 -10.28 -9.21
CA LYS A 77 11.92 -9.07 -9.96
C LYS A 77 10.65 -8.57 -10.64
N LEU A 78 10.26 -7.36 -10.28
CA LEU A 78 9.11 -6.68 -10.88
C LEU A 78 9.48 -6.17 -12.27
N SER A 79 8.56 -6.31 -13.22
CA SER A 79 8.69 -5.68 -14.53
C SER A 79 8.52 -4.16 -14.43
N PRO A 80 8.96 -3.38 -15.44
CA PRO A 80 8.70 -1.94 -15.49
C PRO A 80 7.21 -1.61 -15.34
N GLU A 81 6.34 -2.39 -15.99
CA GLU A 81 4.88 -2.21 -15.95
C GLU A 81 4.33 -2.49 -14.55
N GLU A 82 4.82 -3.51 -13.86
CA GLU A 82 4.44 -3.79 -12.47
C GLU A 82 4.88 -2.67 -11.52
N TRP A 83 6.05 -2.06 -11.75
CA TRP A 83 6.47 -0.88 -11.00
C TRP A 83 5.55 0.32 -11.24
N ASP A 84 5.12 0.54 -12.48
CA ASP A 84 4.19 1.62 -12.82
C ASP A 84 2.82 1.40 -12.15
N LEU A 85 2.35 0.15 -12.09
CA LEU A 85 1.16 -0.20 -11.31
C LEU A 85 1.31 0.11 -9.82
N LEU A 86 2.48 -0.13 -9.22
CA LEU A 86 2.73 0.23 -7.81
C LEU A 86 2.70 1.75 -7.60
N ILE A 87 3.24 2.52 -8.55
CA ILE A 87 3.20 3.99 -8.52
C ILE A 87 1.75 4.48 -8.60
N GLU A 88 0.93 3.92 -9.49
CA GLU A 88 -0.49 4.27 -9.59
C GLU A 88 -1.30 3.84 -8.35
N LEU A 89 -0.96 2.70 -7.75
CA LEU A 89 -1.67 2.15 -6.58
C LEU A 89 -1.38 2.93 -5.30
N GLN A 90 -0.16 3.42 -5.13
CA GLN A 90 0.34 4.04 -3.89
C GLN A 90 -0.55 5.19 -3.36
N PRO A 91 -0.99 6.19 -4.16
CA PRO A 91 -1.79 7.30 -3.65
C PRO A 91 -3.12 6.84 -3.04
N MET A 92 -3.76 5.82 -3.61
CA MET A 92 -5.05 5.32 -3.12
C MET A 92 -4.89 4.66 -1.76
N LEU A 93 -3.88 3.80 -1.61
CA LEU A 93 -3.58 3.16 -0.32
C LEU A 93 -3.24 4.19 0.76
N LYS A 94 -2.54 5.28 0.39
CA LYS A 94 -2.27 6.41 1.29
C LYS A 94 -3.53 7.13 1.75
N TRP A 95 -4.54 7.29 0.89
CA TRP A 95 -5.81 7.89 1.31
C TRP A 95 -6.48 7.05 2.39
N PHE A 96 -6.60 5.74 2.18
CA PHE A 96 -7.18 4.83 3.18
C PHE A 96 -6.35 4.82 4.47
N LYS A 97 -5.03 4.70 4.36
CA LYS A 97 -4.14 4.73 5.52
C LYS A 97 -4.34 5.98 6.36
N LYS A 98 -4.35 7.17 5.73
CA LYS A 98 -4.53 8.45 6.43
C LYS A 98 -5.83 8.50 7.22
N VAL A 99 -6.94 8.06 6.61
CA VAL A 99 -8.26 8.04 7.26
C VAL A 99 -8.29 7.03 8.41
N THR A 100 -7.77 5.83 8.19
CA THR A 100 -7.72 4.81 9.25
C THR A 100 -6.85 5.27 10.42
N GLU A 101 -5.69 5.88 10.18
CA GLU A 101 -4.82 6.38 11.24
C GLU A 101 -5.47 7.50 12.05
N HIS A 102 -6.24 8.38 11.40
CA HIS A 102 -7.01 9.44 12.07
C HIS A 102 -8.00 8.84 13.07
N PHE A 103 -8.82 7.88 12.63
CA PHE A 103 -9.78 7.22 13.51
C PHE A 103 -9.13 6.32 14.57
N SER A 104 -7.99 5.71 14.28
CA SER A 104 -7.33 4.76 15.20
C SER A 104 -6.53 5.42 16.31
N LYS A 105 -6.09 6.67 16.13
CA LYS A 105 -5.26 7.42 17.10
C LYS A 105 -6.07 8.44 17.90
N SER A 106 -7.36 8.58 17.62
CA SER A 106 -8.20 9.53 18.34
C SER A 106 -8.52 9.03 19.74
N ASN A 107 -8.29 9.89 20.74
CA ASN A 107 -8.75 9.66 22.10
C ASN A 107 -10.21 10.09 22.32
N CYS A 108 -10.87 10.60 21.27
CA CYS A 108 -12.24 11.10 21.28
C CYS A 108 -13.14 10.31 20.32
N PRO A 109 -14.45 10.19 20.60
CA PRO A 109 -15.39 9.59 19.67
C PRO A 109 -15.56 10.49 18.43
N LEU A 110 -15.14 10.00 17.26
CA LEU A 110 -15.18 10.72 15.98
C LEU A 110 -16.28 10.20 15.03
N LEU A 111 -17.34 9.61 15.57
CA LEU A 111 -18.39 9.01 14.74
C LEU A 111 -19.03 10.03 13.78
N PHE A 112 -19.15 11.29 14.21
CA PHE A 112 -19.70 12.37 13.39
C PHE A 112 -18.82 12.72 12.17
N GLU A 113 -17.56 12.27 12.12
CA GLU A 113 -16.66 12.51 10.99
C GLU A 113 -16.68 11.35 9.98
N VAL A 114 -17.24 10.20 10.35
CA VAL A 114 -17.19 8.99 9.52
C VAL A 114 -17.86 9.22 8.16
N ILE A 115 -19.05 9.81 8.13
CA ILE A 115 -19.76 10.13 6.88
C ILE A 115 -18.94 11.11 6.00
N PRO A 116 -18.50 12.27 6.50
CA PRO A 116 -17.64 13.18 5.74
C PRO A 116 -16.38 12.52 5.15
N TYR A 117 -15.71 11.63 5.91
CA TYR A 117 -14.54 10.93 5.41
C TYR A 117 -14.88 9.88 4.36
N ILE A 118 -16.00 9.16 4.50
CA ILE A 118 -16.50 8.26 3.47
C ILE A 118 -16.78 9.03 2.18
N ASP A 119 -17.50 10.15 2.24
CA ASP A 119 -17.81 10.97 1.06
C ASP A 119 -16.54 11.49 0.38
N SER A 120 -15.57 11.96 1.18
CA SER A 120 -14.27 12.40 0.68
C SER A 120 -13.52 11.29 -0.07
N LEU A 121 -13.52 10.07 0.48
CA LEU A 121 -12.89 8.92 -0.16
C LEU A 121 -13.64 8.50 -1.43
N THR A 122 -14.97 8.41 -1.39
CA THR A 122 -15.81 8.07 -2.54
C THR A 122 -15.55 9.00 -3.72
N ASN A 123 -15.49 10.31 -3.47
CA ASN A 123 -15.20 11.32 -4.49
C ASN A 123 -13.80 11.15 -5.10
N LYS A 124 -12.78 10.84 -4.29
CA LYS A 124 -11.42 10.58 -4.79
C LYS A 124 -11.35 9.31 -5.64
N LEU A 125 -12.02 8.24 -5.21
CA LEU A 125 -12.09 6.98 -5.94
C LEU A 125 -12.84 7.16 -7.27
N GLU A 126 -13.94 7.90 -7.28
CA GLU A 126 -14.70 8.17 -8.51
C GLU A 126 -13.88 8.89 -9.58
N ARG A 127 -13.05 9.86 -9.19
CA ARG A 127 -12.12 10.52 -10.11
C ARG A 127 -11.16 9.52 -10.76
N VAL A 128 -10.64 8.56 -10.00
CA VAL A 128 -9.73 7.52 -10.53
C VAL A 128 -10.46 6.51 -11.42
N VAL A 129 -11.70 6.13 -11.09
CA VAL A 129 -12.52 5.23 -11.93
C VAL A 129 -12.76 5.84 -13.32
N ASN A 130 -13.00 7.15 -13.37
CA ASN A 130 -13.30 7.88 -14.60
C ASN A 130 -12.05 8.41 -15.32
N ASP A 131 -10.85 8.19 -14.77
CA ASP A 131 -9.58 8.59 -15.38
C ASP A 131 -9.06 7.49 -16.32
N PHE A 132 -9.27 7.66 -17.62
CA PHE A 132 -8.84 6.70 -18.65
C PHE A 132 -7.33 6.71 -18.90
N THR A 133 -6.58 7.62 -18.28
CA THR A 133 -5.10 7.60 -18.32
C THR A 133 -4.52 6.56 -17.36
N LYS A 134 -5.32 6.05 -16.42
CA LYS A 134 -4.93 5.01 -15.46
C LYS A 134 -5.05 3.62 -16.04
N ALA A 135 -4.21 2.71 -15.55
CA ALA A 135 -4.26 1.32 -15.97
C ALA A 135 -5.67 0.70 -15.72
N PRO A 136 -6.21 -0.11 -16.64
CA PRO A 136 -7.55 -0.70 -16.47
C PRO A 136 -7.74 -1.47 -15.16
N ILE A 137 -6.69 -2.17 -14.70
CA ILE A 137 -6.71 -2.90 -13.43
C ILE A 137 -6.81 -1.96 -12.21
N ILE A 138 -6.17 -0.79 -12.27
CA ILE A 138 -6.23 0.24 -11.23
C ILE A 138 -7.65 0.79 -11.15
N ARG A 139 -8.25 1.13 -12.28
CA ARG A 139 -9.64 1.60 -12.34
C ARG A 139 -10.62 0.55 -11.82
N ALA A 140 -10.46 -0.71 -12.21
CA ALA A 140 -11.29 -1.81 -11.74
C ALA A 140 -11.15 -2.04 -10.22
N ALA A 141 -9.92 -2.03 -9.69
CA ALA A 141 -9.66 -2.13 -8.25
C ALA A 141 -10.26 -0.96 -7.46
N THR A 142 -10.19 0.25 -8.03
CA THR A 142 -10.79 1.46 -7.47
C THR A 142 -12.31 1.36 -7.44
N ALA A 143 -12.94 0.90 -8.52
CA ALA A 143 -14.39 0.70 -8.58
C ALA A 143 -14.86 -0.32 -7.53
N LYS A 144 -14.10 -1.41 -7.33
CA LYS A 144 -14.35 -2.37 -6.24
C LYS A 144 -14.20 -1.73 -4.87
N SER A 145 -13.16 -0.92 -4.66
CA SER A 145 -12.95 -0.22 -3.39
C SER A 145 -14.10 0.74 -3.06
N ARG A 146 -14.61 1.45 -4.08
CA ARG A 146 -15.81 2.32 -3.95
C ARG A 146 -17.05 1.51 -3.58
N ALA A 147 -17.28 0.37 -4.24
CA ALA A 147 -18.43 -0.49 -3.92
C ALA A 147 -18.38 -1.01 -2.48
N VAL A 148 -17.20 -1.37 -1.98
CA VAL A 148 -16.99 -1.76 -0.58
C VAL A 148 -17.30 -0.59 0.36
N LEU A 149 -16.84 0.61 0.04
CA LEU A 149 -17.09 1.80 0.86
C LEU A 149 -18.58 2.14 0.94
N ASN A 150 -19.30 2.09 -0.19
CA ASN A 150 -20.75 2.30 -0.24
C ASN A 150 -21.53 1.26 0.57
N LYS A 151 -21.07 0.00 0.60
CA LYS A 151 -21.67 -1.04 1.46
C LYS A 151 -21.60 -0.66 2.95
N TYR A 152 -20.50 -0.05 3.39
CA TYR A 152 -20.34 0.39 4.79
C TYR A 152 -21.08 1.70 5.07
N TYR A 153 -21.16 2.61 4.10
CA TYR A 153 -21.97 3.82 4.19
C TYR A 153 -23.42 3.48 4.58
N GLY A 154 -24.07 2.58 3.83
CA GLY A 154 -25.46 2.18 4.08
C GLY A 154 -25.69 1.51 5.44
N LYS A 155 -24.64 1.02 6.11
CA LYS A 155 -24.71 0.47 7.47
C LYS A 155 -24.45 1.50 8.56
N THR A 156 -23.70 2.56 8.24
CA THR A 156 -23.28 3.58 9.22
C THR A 156 -24.30 4.69 9.34
N ASP A 157 -25.09 4.92 8.29
CA ASP A 157 -26.14 5.95 8.22
C ASP A 157 -27.10 5.92 9.41
N ILE A 158 -27.59 4.73 9.78
CA ILE A 158 -28.51 4.55 10.91
C ILE A 158 -27.85 4.96 12.25
N MET A 159 -26.60 4.54 12.48
CA MET A 159 -25.87 4.84 13.71
C MET A 159 -25.52 6.33 13.81
N TYR A 160 -25.13 6.94 12.70
CA TYR A 160 -24.87 8.37 12.61
C TYR A 160 -26.11 9.21 12.93
N HIS A 161 -27.26 8.84 12.36
CA HIS A 161 -28.53 9.51 12.63
C HIS A 161 -28.95 9.40 14.10
N MET A 162 -28.66 8.29 14.79
CA MET A 162 -28.89 8.18 16.24
C MET A 162 -28.01 9.15 17.03
N CYS A 163 -26.71 9.20 16.74
CA CYS A 163 -25.78 10.08 17.49
C CYS A 163 -26.03 11.57 17.25
N MET A 164 -26.40 11.97 16.03
CA MET A 164 -26.74 13.36 15.72
C MET A 164 -28.08 13.79 16.32
N ARG A 165 -28.98 12.85 16.62
CA ARG A 165 -30.24 13.14 17.34
C ARG A 165 -30.02 13.35 18.83
N CYS A 166 -29.21 12.50 19.49
CA CYS A 166 -28.90 12.65 20.92
C CYS A 166 -28.03 13.86 21.27
N SER A 167 -27.32 14.45 20.31
CA SER A 167 -26.48 15.65 20.56
C SER A 167 -27.27 16.97 20.54
N ARG A 168 -28.59 16.93 20.36
CA ARG A 168 -29.48 18.09 20.29
C ARG A 168 -30.46 18.20 21.46
N GLU A 169 -30.27 17.39 22.51
CA GLU A 169 -30.98 17.46 23.79
C GLU A 169 -30.02 17.98 24.88
#